data_AF-W2FWQ4-F1
#
_entry.id   AF-W2FWQ4-F1
#
_cell.length_a   1.000
_cell.length_b   1.000
_cell.length_c   1.000
_cell.angle_alpha   90.00
_cell.angle_beta   90.00
_cell.angle_gamma   90.00
#
_symmetry.space_group_name_H-M   'P 1'
#
loop_
_entity.id
_entity.type
_entity.pdbx_description
1 polymer ?
#
loop_
_entity_poly.entity_id
_entity_poly.type
_entity_poly.pdbx_seq_one_letter_code
_entity_poly.pdbx_strand_id
1 'polypeptide(L)'
;MQKPQLKCVALSLPERVKALSHVVLQINELLMPESIDAAVYNDCQYIIYTHGATRQWTTKAMDGAATRGRLDLVKWLSVIRNEGCTVAAIDGAVRNGHLKVVKWLCTHYFGRCSSGALNMAAKNGHLEVVKWLCRRNRDQTNPEPYVVTYGVQPVAASGDTSTLHVLLRENCSWYYVGRALEEAASEGRVDVVKLLLTVKLRQANVSRALKNAVTSEHPEVVKLLVDFCSSAELRAAYPSMTTGCNAKIAELLRKTVEGREVEEKWGYFRAQHKTLERMKASRDFTTNQDKSVSFCGLLRSW
;
A
#
# COMPACT_ATOMS: atom_id res chain seq x y z
N MET A 1 -4.59 -52.16 -8.13
CA MET A 1 -3.67 -51.18 -7.51
C MET A 1 -4.10 -50.93 -6.08
N GLN A 2 -3.16 -50.88 -5.13
CA GLN A 2 -3.45 -50.71 -3.70
C GLN A 2 -3.91 -49.27 -3.43
N LYS A 3 -5.00 -49.07 -2.66
CA LYS A 3 -5.51 -47.74 -2.34
C LYS A 3 -4.44 -46.97 -1.52
N PRO A 4 -4.08 -45.73 -1.89
CA PRO A 4 -3.06 -44.95 -1.19
C PRO A 4 -3.52 -44.62 0.24
N GLN A 5 -2.64 -44.88 1.21
CA GLN A 5 -2.88 -44.60 2.62
C GLN A 5 -2.54 -43.14 2.93
N LEU A 6 -3.42 -42.45 3.66
CA LEU A 6 -3.18 -41.09 4.13
C LEU A 6 -1.97 -41.07 5.08
N LYS A 7 -1.10 -40.07 4.93
CA LYS A 7 0.15 -39.95 5.70
C LYS A 7 -0.12 -39.83 7.21
N CYS A 8 -1.21 -39.20 7.62
CA CYS A 8 -1.65 -39.17 9.02
C CYS A 8 -1.97 -40.57 9.54
N VAL A 9 -2.71 -41.38 8.78
CA VAL A 9 -3.06 -42.76 9.14
C VAL A 9 -1.80 -43.64 9.22
N ALA A 10 -0.86 -43.46 8.29
CA ALA A 10 0.41 -44.19 8.29
C ALA A 10 1.30 -43.85 9.49
N LEU A 11 1.25 -42.62 10.00
CA LEU A 11 2.07 -42.16 11.12
C LEU A 11 1.42 -42.37 12.49
N SER A 12 0.09 -42.38 12.57
CA SER A 12 -0.64 -42.39 13.84
C SER A 12 -1.09 -43.77 14.33
N LEU A 13 -1.15 -44.79 13.45
CA LEU A 13 -1.61 -46.13 13.85
C LEU A 13 -0.48 -46.99 14.43
N PRO A 14 -0.74 -47.86 15.43
CA PRO A 14 0.22 -48.86 15.90
C PRO A 14 0.54 -49.92 14.83
N GLU A 15 1.76 -50.50 14.84
CA GLU A 15 2.20 -51.51 13.86
C GLU A 15 1.27 -52.73 13.75
N ARG A 16 0.68 -53.16 14.88
CA ARG A 16 -0.30 -54.26 14.91
C ARG A 16 -1.57 -53.94 14.11
N VAL A 17 -1.97 -52.67 14.06
CA VAL A 17 -3.13 -52.21 13.28
C VAL A 17 -2.75 -51.97 11.82
N LYS A 18 -1.52 -51.50 11.55
CA LYS A 18 -1.01 -51.34 10.17
C LYS A 18 -0.97 -52.66 9.40
N ALA A 19 -0.70 -53.77 10.08
CA ALA A 19 -0.73 -55.11 9.50
C ALA A 19 -2.12 -55.52 8.97
N LEU A 20 -3.19 -54.89 9.47
CA LEU A 20 -4.58 -55.16 9.08
C LEU A 20 -5.01 -54.20 7.96
N SER A 21 -4.66 -54.54 6.73
CA SER A 21 -4.91 -53.69 5.55
C SER A 21 -6.37 -53.24 5.40
N HIS A 22 -7.35 -54.10 5.68
CA HIS A 22 -8.77 -53.77 5.61
C HIS A 22 -9.21 -52.72 6.65
N VAL A 23 -8.69 -52.80 7.89
CA VAL A 23 -8.95 -51.81 8.96
C VAL A 23 -8.32 -50.48 8.60
N VAL A 24 -7.08 -50.50 8.13
CA VAL A 24 -6.39 -49.30 7.63
C VAL A 24 -7.19 -48.62 6.54
N LEU A 25 -7.73 -49.38 5.58
CA LEU A 25 -8.55 -48.83 4.50
C LEU A 25 -9.88 -48.25 5.00
N GLN A 26 -10.55 -48.87 5.96
CA GLN A 26 -11.76 -48.29 6.57
C GLN A 26 -11.47 -46.99 7.32
N ILE A 27 -10.40 -46.95 8.12
CA ILE A 27 -9.96 -45.73 8.79
C ILE A 27 -9.60 -44.64 7.77
N ASN A 28 -8.92 -45.03 6.69
CA ASN A 28 -8.57 -44.14 5.58
C ASN A 28 -9.82 -43.54 4.92
N GLU A 29 -10.86 -44.34 4.67
CA GLU A 29 -12.13 -43.89 4.10
C GLU A 29 -12.92 -42.99 5.07
N LEU A 30 -12.92 -43.29 6.37
CA LEU A 30 -13.55 -42.49 7.41
C LEU A 30 -12.91 -41.11 7.60
N LEU A 31 -11.58 -41.04 7.47
CA LEU A 31 -10.82 -39.79 7.64
C LEU A 31 -10.71 -38.96 6.36
N MET A 32 -11.17 -39.48 5.22
CA MET A 32 -11.19 -38.69 3.99
C MET A 32 -12.23 -37.56 4.08
N PRO A 33 -11.94 -36.37 3.53
CA PRO A 33 -12.88 -35.26 3.53
C PRO A 33 -14.24 -35.63 2.92
N GLU A 34 -15.31 -35.05 3.45
CA GLU A 34 -16.68 -35.29 2.98
C GLU A 34 -16.90 -34.76 1.54
N SER A 35 -16.18 -33.70 1.15
CA SER A 35 -16.21 -33.15 -0.20
C SER A 35 -14.95 -33.50 -1.00
N ILE A 36 -15.11 -33.54 -2.33
CA ILE A 36 -14.01 -33.82 -3.25
C ILE A 36 -13.23 -32.56 -3.66
N ASP A 37 -13.65 -31.39 -3.20
CA ASP A 37 -13.19 -30.08 -3.67
C ASP A 37 -11.66 -29.93 -3.63
N ALA A 38 -11.03 -30.37 -2.54
CA ALA A 38 -9.58 -30.32 -2.37
C ALA A 38 -8.83 -31.23 -3.34
N ALA A 39 -9.36 -32.40 -3.65
CA ALA A 39 -8.78 -33.26 -4.69
C ALA A 39 -8.88 -32.59 -6.06
N VAL A 40 -10.02 -31.93 -6.33
CA VAL A 40 -10.27 -31.24 -7.60
C VAL A 40 -9.26 -30.13 -7.84
N TYR A 41 -9.11 -29.15 -6.94
CA TYR A 41 -8.19 -28.02 -7.16
C TYR A 41 -6.71 -28.35 -6.87
N ASN A 42 -6.38 -29.54 -6.35
CA ASN A 42 -5.00 -30.04 -6.28
C ASN A 42 -4.67 -31.05 -7.41
N ASP A 43 -5.60 -31.32 -8.33
CA ASP A 43 -5.42 -32.26 -9.47
C ASP A 43 -5.09 -33.69 -9.02
N CYS A 44 -5.74 -34.13 -7.94
CA CYS A 44 -5.62 -35.49 -7.44
C CYS A 44 -6.52 -36.43 -8.28
N GLN A 45 -6.16 -36.66 -9.54
CA GLN A 45 -6.96 -37.41 -10.53
C GLN A 45 -7.46 -38.76 -10.02
N TYR A 46 -6.61 -39.48 -9.28
CA TYR A 46 -7.00 -40.76 -8.67
C TYR A 46 -8.19 -40.60 -7.71
N ILE A 47 -8.15 -39.62 -6.81
CA ILE A 47 -9.22 -39.39 -5.82
C ILE A 47 -10.49 -38.88 -6.53
N ILE A 48 -10.33 -38.03 -7.55
CA ILE A 48 -11.46 -37.55 -8.37
C ILE A 48 -12.13 -38.73 -9.08
N TYR A 49 -11.36 -39.66 -9.65
CA TYR A 49 -11.87 -40.84 -10.31
C TYR A 49 -12.57 -41.81 -9.34
N THR A 50 -11.97 -42.10 -8.19
CA THR A 50 -12.51 -43.10 -7.26
C THR A 50 -13.67 -42.58 -6.41
N HIS A 51 -13.68 -41.29 -6.07
CA HIS A 51 -14.65 -40.71 -5.12
C HIS A 51 -15.51 -39.60 -5.70
N GLY A 52 -15.27 -39.14 -6.93
CA GLY A 52 -16.04 -38.06 -7.54
C GLY A 52 -17.51 -38.40 -7.82
N ALA A 53 -17.88 -39.68 -7.85
CA ALA A 53 -19.28 -40.12 -8.00
C ALA A 53 -20.02 -40.24 -6.67
N THR A 54 -19.31 -40.43 -5.55
CA THR A 54 -19.90 -40.68 -4.24
C THR A 54 -19.81 -39.50 -3.29
N ARG A 55 -18.80 -38.64 -3.46
CA ARG A 55 -18.60 -37.44 -2.65
C ARG A 55 -19.20 -36.20 -3.28
N GLN A 56 -19.56 -35.25 -2.42
CA GLN A 56 -20.18 -34.00 -2.84
C GLN A 56 -19.15 -33.08 -3.50
N TRP A 57 -19.60 -32.42 -4.57
CA TRP A 57 -18.93 -31.30 -5.21
C TRP A 57 -19.58 -30.02 -4.69
N THR A 58 -18.77 -29.01 -4.36
CA THR A 58 -19.28 -27.72 -3.89
C THR A 58 -18.61 -26.59 -4.66
N THR A 59 -19.08 -25.36 -4.42
CA THR A 59 -18.45 -24.15 -4.96
C THR A 59 -16.97 -24.03 -4.59
N LYS A 60 -16.52 -24.67 -3.50
CA LYS A 60 -15.12 -24.66 -3.05
C LYS A 60 -14.17 -25.30 -4.06
N ALA A 61 -14.64 -26.24 -4.89
CA ALA A 61 -13.82 -26.80 -5.96
C ALA A 61 -13.38 -25.72 -6.94
N MET A 62 -14.34 -24.91 -7.42
CA MET A 62 -14.09 -23.84 -8.36
C MET A 62 -13.40 -22.64 -7.70
N ASP A 63 -13.77 -22.30 -6.47
CA ASP A 63 -13.11 -21.24 -5.68
C ASP A 63 -11.63 -21.56 -5.44
N GLY A 64 -11.32 -22.81 -5.08
CA GLY A 64 -9.96 -23.29 -4.90
C GLY A 64 -9.18 -23.32 -6.21
N ALA A 65 -9.79 -23.78 -7.31
CA ALA A 65 -9.16 -23.79 -8.63
C ALA A 65 -8.81 -22.36 -9.10
N ALA A 66 -9.71 -21.41 -8.87
CA ALA A 66 -9.48 -20.00 -9.15
C ALA A 66 -8.37 -19.41 -8.29
N THR A 67 -8.36 -19.72 -6.99
CA THR A 67 -7.33 -19.31 -6.04
C THR A 67 -5.95 -19.83 -6.42
N ARG A 68 -5.86 -21.00 -7.08
CA ARG A 68 -4.61 -21.60 -7.59
C ARG A 68 -4.24 -21.16 -9.01
N GLY A 69 -5.07 -20.33 -9.65
CA GLY A 69 -4.79 -19.82 -11.00
C GLY A 69 -5.05 -20.81 -12.12
N ARG A 70 -5.74 -21.93 -11.83
CA ARG A 70 -5.98 -23.00 -12.80
C ARG A 70 -7.18 -22.69 -13.68
N LEU A 71 -6.99 -21.77 -14.63
CA LEU A 71 -8.04 -21.34 -15.55
C LEU A 71 -8.68 -22.51 -16.31
N ASP A 72 -7.89 -23.50 -16.73
CA ASP A 72 -8.39 -24.64 -17.49
C ASP A 72 -9.37 -25.47 -16.64
N LEU A 73 -9.05 -25.66 -15.37
CA LEU A 73 -9.93 -26.34 -14.43
C LEU A 73 -11.17 -25.51 -14.09
N VAL A 74 -11.03 -24.20 -13.93
CA VAL A 74 -12.17 -23.29 -13.73
C VAL A 74 -13.15 -23.39 -14.91
N LYS A 75 -12.65 -23.37 -16.16
CA LYS A 75 -13.47 -23.56 -17.36
C LYS A 75 -14.10 -24.95 -17.43
N TRP A 76 -13.33 -26.00 -17.13
CA TRP A 76 -13.82 -27.37 -17.13
C TRP A 76 -14.95 -27.56 -16.10
N LEU A 77 -14.76 -27.04 -14.88
CA LEU A 77 -15.78 -27.06 -13.84
C LEU A 77 -17.03 -26.30 -14.25
N SER A 78 -16.89 -25.14 -14.90
CA SER A 78 -18.04 -24.34 -15.33
C SER A 78 -18.94 -25.01 -16.38
N VAL A 79 -18.39 -25.95 -17.15
CA VAL A 79 -19.13 -26.67 -18.20
C VAL A 79 -19.78 -27.94 -17.66
N ILE A 80 -19.11 -28.62 -16.72
CA ILE A 80 -19.50 -29.96 -16.27
C ILE A 80 -20.31 -29.91 -14.97
N ARG A 81 -20.24 -28.81 -14.23
CA ARG A 81 -20.80 -28.66 -12.87
C ARG A 81 -21.61 -27.37 -12.78
N ASN A 82 -22.69 -27.40 -12.00
CA ASN A 82 -23.70 -26.32 -11.94
C ASN A 82 -23.63 -25.51 -10.62
N GLU A 83 -22.82 -25.96 -9.65
CA GLU A 83 -22.62 -25.30 -8.36
C GLU A 83 -22.02 -23.90 -8.53
N GLY A 84 -21.20 -23.72 -9.58
CA GLY A 84 -20.54 -22.45 -9.89
C GLY A 84 -19.44 -22.09 -8.89
N CYS A 85 -19.25 -20.78 -8.69
CA CYS A 85 -18.27 -20.23 -7.77
C CYS A 85 -18.88 -19.14 -6.89
N THR A 86 -18.19 -18.80 -5.81
CA THR A 86 -18.52 -17.67 -4.93
C THR A 86 -17.57 -16.50 -5.17
N VAL A 87 -17.82 -15.37 -4.49
CA VAL A 87 -16.90 -14.22 -4.49
C VAL A 87 -15.50 -14.61 -3.99
N ALA A 88 -15.37 -15.68 -3.19
CA ALA A 88 -14.08 -16.18 -2.76
C ALA A 88 -13.18 -16.63 -3.93
N ALA A 89 -13.76 -17.11 -5.04
CA ALA A 89 -13.00 -17.45 -6.24
C ALA A 89 -12.26 -16.24 -6.81
N ILE A 90 -12.96 -15.12 -7.00
CA ILE A 90 -12.37 -13.93 -7.59
C ILE A 90 -11.42 -13.25 -6.61
N ASP A 91 -11.76 -13.19 -5.32
CA ASP A 91 -10.90 -12.62 -4.29
C ASP A 91 -9.60 -13.43 -4.11
N GLY A 92 -9.69 -14.77 -4.15
CA GLY A 92 -8.53 -15.66 -4.13
C GLY A 92 -7.65 -15.49 -5.36
N ALA A 93 -8.26 -15.42 -6.56
CA ALA A 93 -7.54 -15.18 -7.81
C ALA A 93 -6.86 -13.80 -7.83
N VAL A 94 -7.52 -12.75 -7.32
CA VAL A 94 -6.96 -11.40 -7.18
C VAL A 94 -5.80 -11.39 -6.19
N ARG A 95 -6.00 -12.00 -5.01
CA ARG A 95 -4.99 -12.08 -3.93
C ARG A 95 -3.71 -12.76 -4.39
N ASN A 96 -3.80 -13.74 -5.28
CA ASN A 96 -2.66 -14.49 -5.81
C ASN A 96 -2.22 -14.07 -7.23
N GLY A 97 -2.78 -12.97 -7.76
CA GLY A 97 -2.28 -12.35 -8.99
C GLY A 97 -2.68 -13.07 -10.28
N HIS A 98 -3.69 -13.92 -10.24
CA HIS A 98 -4.12 -14.75 -11.37
C HIS A 98 -5.01 -13.98 -12.35
N LEU A 99 -4.45 -12.96 -13.03
CA LEU A 99 -5.18 -12.04 -13.90
C LEU A 99 -6.07 -12.73 -14.94
N LYS A 100 -5.61 -13.83 -15.56
CA LYS A 100 -6.40 -14.57 -16.56
C LYS A 100 -7.68 -15.15 -15.96
N VAL A 101 -7.60 -15.68 -14.73
CA VAL A 101 -8.76 -16.19 -13.99
C VAL A 101 -9.67 -15.04 -13.57
N VAL A 102 -9.12 -13.95 -13.04
CA VAL A 102 -9.91 -12.76 -12.65
C VAL A 102 -10.74 -12.24 -13.82
N LYS A 103 -10.13 -12.05 -14.99
CA LYS A 103 -10.83 -11.61 -16.21
C LYS A 103 -11.97 -12.56 -16.61
N TRP A 104 -11.71 -13.86 -16.54
CA TRP A 104 -12.69 -14.87 -16.94
C TRP A 104 -13.86 -14.95 -15.95
N LEU A 105 -13.59 -14.96 -14.64
CA LEU A 105 -14.64 -14.93 -13.61
C LEU A 105 -15.47 -13.63 -13.67
N CYS A 106 -14.82 -12.48 -13.92
CA CYS A 106 -15.51 -11.20 -14.06
C CYS A 106 -16.42 -11.09 -15.29
N THR A 107 -16.22 -11.96 -16.29
CA THR A 107 -17.00 -11.93 -17.53
C THR A 107 -18.13 -12.95 -17.52
N HIS A 108 -17.97 -14.07 -16.81
CA HIS A 108 -18.91 -15.19 -16.87
C HIS A 108 -19.77 -15.36 -15.61
N TYR A 109 -19.27 -14.94 -14.44
CA TYR A 109 -19.97 -15.16 -13.16
C TYR A 109 -20.30 -13.86 -12.45
N PHE A 110 -19.31 -12.99 -12.30
CA PHE A 110 -19.44 -11.80 -11.47
C PHE A 110 -19.24 -10.55 -12.29
N GLY A 111 -20.23 -9.66 -12.36
CA GLY A 111 -20.03 -8.35 -12.97
C GLY A 111 -19.00 -7.46 -12.23
N ARG A 112 -18.46 -7.88 -11.08
CA ARG A 112 -17.51 -7.10 -10.25
C ARG A 112 -16.72 -7.97 -9.29
N CYS A 113 -15.57 -7.47 -8.84
CA CYS A 113 -14.80 -8.01 -7.72
C CYS A 113 -15.30 -7.42 -6.39
N SER A 114 -14.78 -7.91 -5.26
CA SER A 114 -15.00 -7.26 -3.96
C SER A 114 -14.40 -5.85 -3.92
N SER A 115 -14.93 -5.00 -3.02
CA SER A 115 -14.40 -3.65 -2.79
C SER A 115 -12.95 -3.65 -2.30
N GLY A 116 -12.50 -4.73 -1.65
CA GLY A 116 -11.14 -4.93 -1.18
C GLY A 116 -10.15 -5.44 -2.23
N ALA A 117 -10.62 -5.80 -3.44
CA ALA A 117 -9.80 -6.45 -4.47
C ALA A 117 -8.54 -5.65 -4.83
N LEU A 118 -8.69 -4.33 -5.01
CA LEU A 118 -7.56 -3.46 -5.36
C LEU A 118 -6.50 -3.42 -4.25
N ASN A 119 -6.93 -3.37 -2.99
CA ASN A 119 -6.03 -3.38 -1.84
C ASN A 119 -5.32 -4.72 -1.69
N MET A 120 -6.01 -5.84 -1.92
CA MET A 120 -5.40 -7.18 -1.90
C MET A 120 -4.37 -7.36 -3.01
N ALA A 121 -4.67 -6.91 -4.24
CA ALA A 121 -3.74 -6.99 -5.36
C ALA A 121 -2.49 -6.14 -5.10
N ALA A 122 -2.67 -4.92 -4.61
CA ALA A 122 -1.59 -4.01 -4.23
C ALA A 122 -0.71 -4.61 -3.13
N LYS A 123 -1.32 -5.07 -2.03
CA LYS A 123 -0.59 -5.66 -0.89
C LYS A 123 0.30 -6.84 -1.28
N ASN A 124 -0.12 -7.65 -2.25
CA ASN A 124 0.63 -8.82 -2.71
C ASN A 124 1.52 -8.53 -3.93
N GLY A 125 1.68 -7.26 -4.34
CA GLY A 125 2.57 -6.86 -5.44
C GLY A 125 2.10 -7.30 -6.83
N HIS A 126 0.79 -7.53 -7.01
CA HIS A 126 0.24 -8.00 -8.28
C HIS A 126 -0.09 -6.85 -9.25
N LEU A 127 0.96 -6.19 -9.75
CA LEU A 127 0.88 -5.02 -10.62
C LEU A 127 -0.11 -5.17 -11.79
N GLU A 128 -0.10 -6.31 -12.48
CA GLU A 128 -0.96 -6.52 -13.65
C GLU A 128 -2.44 -6.63 -13.29
N VAL A 129 -2.77 -7.15 -12.10
CA VAL A 129 -4.13 -7.13 -11.56
C VAL A 129 -4.53 -5.72 -11.15
N VAL A 130 -3.63 -4.98 -10.48
CA VAL A 130 -3.85 -3.56 -10.11
C VAL A 130 -4.15 -2.73 -11.36
N LYS A 131 -3.29 -2.78 -12.39
CA LYS A 131 -3.50 -2.07 -13.67
C LYS A 131 -4.82 -2.42 -14.33
N TRP A 132 -5.26 -3.68 -14.23
CA TRP A 132 -6.52 -4.12 -14.81
C TRP A 132 -7.71 -3.57 -14.03
N LEU A 133 -7.69 -3.63 -12.70
CA LEU A 133 -8.73 -3.07 -11.84
C LEU A 133 -8.85 -1.54 -11.97
N CYS A 134 -7.73 -0.82 -12.02
CA CYS A 134 -7.69 0.64 -12.24
C CYS A 134 -8.23 1.04 -13.61
N ARG A 135 -7.95 0.28 -14.67
CA ARG A 135 -8.57 0.52 -16.00
C ARG A 135 -10.08 0.35 -15.92
N ARG A 136 -10.55 -0.72 -15.29
CA ARG A 136 -11.98 -0.98 -15.11
C ARG A 136 -12.72 0.09 -14.29
N ASN A 137 -12.04 0.76 -13.35
CA ASN A 137 -12.59 1.92 -12.64
C ASN A 137 -12.92 3.10 -13.58
N ARG A 138 -12.14 3.28 -14.63
CA ARG A 138 -12.26 4.40 -15.57
C ARG A 138 -13.31 4.16 -16.65
N ASP A 139 -13.55 2.90 -16.98
CA ASP A 139 -14.47 2.49 -18.07
C ASP A 139 -15.97 2.52 -17.67
N GLN A 140 -16.31 3.06 -16.48
CA GLN A 140 -17.65 3.52 -16.03
C GLN A 140 -18.90 2.77 -16.54
N THR A 141 -19.02 1.49 -16.19
CA THR A 141 -20.31 0.81 -16.00
C THR A 141 -20.53 0.36 -14.55
N ASN A 142 -19.72 0.85 -13.61
CA ASN A 142 -19.67 0.38 -12.23
C ASN A 142 -20.21 1.47 -11.27
N PRO A 143 -21.31 1.23 -10.53
CA PRO A 143 -21.86 2.19 -9.59
C PRO A 143 -20.95 2.43 -8.36
N GLU A 144 -19.97 1.56 -8.11
CA GLU A 144 -19.04 1.65 -6.98
C GLU A 144 -17.58 1.41 -7.44
N PRO A 145 -16.79 2.48 -7.67
CA PRO A 145 -15.39 2.34 -8.07
C PRO A 145 -14.55 1.70 -6.95
N TYR A 146 -13.55 0.89 -7.32
CA TYR A 146 -12.60 0.32 -6.37
C TYR A 146 -11.76 1.45 -5.76
N VAL A 147 -11.89 1.66 -4.44
CA VAL A 147 -11.16 2.70 -3.73
C VAL A 147 -9.82 2.16 -3.25
N VAL A 148 -8.77 2.93 -3.49
CA VAL A 148 -7.45 2.68 -2.91
C VAL A 148 -7.47 3.17 -1.46
N THR A 149 -7.34 2.25 -0.51
CA THR A 149 -7.31 2.57 0.93
C THR A 149 -5.95 2.22 1.52
N TYR A 150 -5.88 1.22 2.39
CA TYR A 150 -4.65 0.80 3.06
C TYR A 150 -3.67 0.07 2.14
N GLY A 151 -4.10 -0.37 0.94
CA GLY A 151 -3.25 -1.12 0.00
C GLY A 151 -1.99 -0.39 -0.44
N VAL A 152 -1.94 0.94 -0.32
CA VAL A 152 -0.78 1.78 -0.64
C VAL A 152 0.36 1.59 0.37
N GLN A 153 0.06 1.30 1.63
CA GLN A 153 1.07 1.25 2.70
C GLN A 153 2.02 0.05 2.52
N PRO A 154 1.54 -1.20 2.30
CA PRO A 154 2.45 -2.32 2.03
C PRO A 154 3.26 -2.15 0.75
N VAL A 155 2.67 -1.53 -0.29
CA VAL A 155 3.40 -1.21 -1.54
C VAL A 155 4.55 -0.25 -1.24
N ALA A 156 4.28 0.80 -0.46
CA ALA A 156 5.29 1.76 -0.05
C ALA A 156 6.40 1.12 0.81
N ALA A 157 6.04 0.24 1.75
CA ALA A 157 6.99 -0.52 2.56
C ALA A 157 7.90 -1.44 1.73
N SER A 158 7.31 -2.10 0.72
CA SER A 158 8.04 -3.04 -0.16
C SER A 158 9.03 -2.35 -1.11
N GLY A 159 8.85 -1.05 -1.39
CA GLY A 159 9.66 -0.32 -2.36
C GLY A 159 9.15 -0.40 -3.81
N ASP A 160 7.97 -0.99 -4.06
CA ASP A 160 7.42 -1.13 -5.42
C ASP A 160 6.87 0.21 -5.94
N THR A 161 7.76 0.98 -6.58
CA THR A 161 7.45 2.27 -7.20
C THR A 161 6.50 2.13 -8.40
N SER A 162 6.50 0.99 -9.09
CA SER A 162 5.67 0.76 -10.28
C SER A 162 4.20 0.63 -9.91
N THR A 163 3.89 -0.21 -8.92
CA THR A 163 2.53 -0.34 -8.40
C THR A 163 2.09 0.96 -7.74
N LEU A 164 2.98 1.61 -6.98
CA LEU A 164 2.65 2.87 -6.32
C LEU A 164 2.32 3.99 -7.31
N HIS A 165 3.06 4.12 -8.41
CA HIS A 165 2.75 5.04 -9.50
C HIS A 165 1.35 4.84 -10.07
N VAL A 166 0.92 3.58 -10.24
CA VAL A 166 -0.43 3.28 -10.74
C VAL A 166 -1.48 3.67 -9.71
N LEU A 167 -1.26 3.34 -8.43
CA LEU A 167 -2.20 3.65 -7.36
C LEU A 167 -2.36 5.17 -7.14
N LEU A 168 -1.27 5.95 -7.15
CA LEU A 168 -1.32 7.40 -6.95
C LEU A 168 -2.06 8.16 -8.07
N ARG A 169 -2.24 7.54 -9.24
CA ARG A 169 -3.08 8.10 -10.32
C ARG A 169 -4.57 7.90 -10.08
N GLU A 170 -4.93 6.98 -9.19
CA GLU A 170 -6.31 6.78 -8.75
C GLU A 170 -6.64 7.73 -7.59
N ASN A 171 -7.93 7.89 -7.28
CA ASN A 171 -8.38 8.76 -6.20
C ASN A 171 -8.00 8.19 -4.82
N CYS A 172 -6.77 8.44 -4.39
CA CYS A 172 -6.23 8.04 -3.09
C CYS A 172 -6.50 9.12 -2.05
N SER A 173 -7.07 8.75 -0.90
CA SER A 173 -7.19 9.69 0.22
C SER A 173 -5.80 10.08 0.73
N TRP A 174 -5.60 11.40 0.94
CA TRP A 174 -4.39 11.96 1.53
C TRP A 174 -4.00 11.27 2.85
N TYR A 175 -4.98 10.75 3.60
CA TYR A 175 -4.75 10.01 4.82
C TYR A 175 -3.91 8.74 4.56
N TYR A 176 -4.29 7.93 3.57
CA TYR A 176 -3.56 6.71 3.25
C TYR A 176 -2.21 6.97 2.58
N VAL A 177 -2.12 8.01 1.75
CA VAL A 177 -0.83 8.44 1.16
C VAL A 177 0.13 8.94 2.26
N GLY A 178 -0.38 9.69 3.24
CA GLY A 178 0.39 10.13 4.40
C GLY A 178 0.91 8.97 5.25
N ARG A 179 0.07 7.96 5.50
CA ARG A 179 0.49 6.71 6.18
C ARG A 179 1.50 5.92 5.36
N ALA A 180 1.36 5.89 4.04
CA ALA A 180 2.33 5.26 3.15
C ALA A 180 3.70 5.99 3.19
N LEU A 181 3.70 7.32 3.33
CA LEU A 181 4.93 8.09 3.52
C LEU A 181 5.61 7.76 4.85
N GLU A 182 4.84 7.70 5.93
CA GLU A 182 5.33 7.32 7.27
C GLU A 182 5.98 5.93 7.26
N GLU A 183 5.38 4.96 6.57
CA GLU A 183 5.89 3.59 6.42
C GLU A 183 7.15 3.54 5.54
N ALA A 184 7.11 4.17 4.36
CA ALA A 184 8.26 4.23 3.46
C ALA A 184 9.48 4.88 4.12
N ALA A 185 9.25 5.88 4.97
CA ALA A 185 10.29 6.55 5.73
C ALA A 185 10.88 5.65 6.83
N SER A 186 10.04 4.86 7.50
CA SER A 186 10.47 3.86 8.49
C SER A 186 11.30 2.73 7.87
N GLU A 187 11.02 2.37 6.61
CA GLU A 187 11.69 1.30 5.85
C GLU A 187 12.87 1.80 4.99
N GLY A 188 13.19 3.10 5.03
CA GLY A 188 14.32 3.67 4.30
C GLY A 188 14.15 3.72 2.78
N ARG A 189 12.91 3.69 2.27
CA ARG A 189 12.60 3.62 0.83
C ARG A 189 12.70 4.99 0.15
N VAL A 190 13.93 5.43 -0.15
CA VAL A 190 14.24 6.75 -0.74
C VAL A 190 13.40 7.08 -1.98
N ASP A 191 13.31 6.17 -2.95
CA ASP A 191 12.60 6.45 -4.21
C ASP A 191 11.08 6.52 -4.04
N VAL A 192 10.54 5.70 -3.13
CA VAL A 192 9.13 5.77 -2.73
C VAL A 192 8.84 7.08 -2.00
N VAL A 193 9.71 7.52 -1.10
CA VAL A 193 9.56 8.80 -0.39
C VAL A 193 9.56 9.96 -1.39
N LYS A 194 10.50 10.00 -2.34
CA LYS A 194 10.50 11.01 -3.42
C LYS A 194 9.20 11.01 -4.21
N LEU A 195 8.71 9.82 -4.57
CA LEU A 195 7.46 9.66 -5.30
C LEU A 195 6.26 10.20 -4.50
N LEU A 196 6.14 9.85 -3.22
CA LEU A 196 5.03 10.27 -2.37
C LEU A 196 5.06 11.78 -2.09
N LEU A 197 6.25 12.39 -2.02
CA LEU A 197 6.41 13.84 -1.88
C LEU A 197 5.99 14.63 -3.14
N THR A 198 5.80 13.98 -4.29
CA THR A 198 5.20 14.65 -5.47
C THR A 198 3.71 14.97 -5.26
N VAL A 199 3.06 14.30 -4.31
CA VAL A 199 1.66 14.52 -3.95
C VAL A 199 1.59 15.59 -2.86
N LYS A 200 0.59 16.48 -2.95
CA LYS A 200 0.36 17.50 -1.93
C LYS A 200 -0.07 16.85 -0.60
N LEU A 201 0.88 16.67 0.30
CA LEU A 201 0.67 16.10 1.64
C LEU A 201 0.55 17.19 2.72
N ARG A 202 -0.05 16.83 3.86
CA ARG A 202 -0.07 17.71 5.03
C ARG A 202 1.30 17.68 5.71
N GLN A 203 1.72 18.84 6.22
CA GLN A 203 3.00 18.98 6.94
C GLN A 203 3.10 18.02 8.14
N ALA A 204 2.00 17.79 8.86
CA ALA A 204 1.93 16.77 9.92
C ALA A 204 2.32 15.34 9.47
N ASN A 205 2.10 14.96 8.20
CA ASN A 205 2.56 13.65 7.70
C ASN A 205 4.07 13.66 7.42
N VAL A 206 4.60 14.75 6.87
CA VAL A 206 6.05 14.93 6.63
C VAL A 206 6.81 14.92 7.96
N SER A 207 6.30 15.61 8.98
CA SER A 207 6.87 15.63 10.33
C SER A 207 6.90 14.24 10.98
N ARG A 208 5.80 13.47 10.88
CA ARG A 208 5.76 12.08 11.37
C ARG A 208 6.71 11.17 10.60
N ALA A 209 6.75 11.27 9.27
CA ALA A 209 7.66 10.50 8.44
C ALA A 209 9.13 10.81 8.77
N LEU A 210 9.46 12.08 9.02
CA LEU A 210 10.80 12.50 9.44
C LEU A 210 11.17 11.85 10.77
N LYS A 211 10.27 11.91 11.77
CA LYS A 211 10.48 11.25 13.06
C LYS A 211 10.76 9.76 12.89
N ASN A 212 9.97 9.05 12.07
CA ASN A 212 10.16 7.63 11.81
C ASN A 212 11.51 7.35 11.13
N ALA A 213 11.91 8.14 10.14
CA ALA A 213 13.21 7.99 9.47
C ALA A 213 14.39 8.22 10.41
N VAL A 214 14.26 9.14 11.38
CA VAL A 214 15.28 9.37 12.41
C VAL A 214 15.35 8.19 13.37
N THR A 215 14.21 7.68 13.85
CA THR A 215 14.17 6.53 14.76
C THR A 215 14.67 5.24 14.12
N SER A 216 14.45 5.07 12.81
CA SER A 216 14.92 3.91 12.04
C SER A 216 16.32 4.09 11.44
N GLU A 217 17.01 5.21 11.74
CA GLU A 217 18.37 5.51 11.30
C GLU A 217 18.59 5.55 9.77
N HIS A 218 17.71 6.23 9.03
CA HIS A 218 17.80 6.37 7.57
C HIS A 218 18.24 7.79 7.12
N PRO A 219 19.55 8.10 7.08
CA PRO A 219 20.04 9.47 6.88
C PRO A 219 19.68 10.07 5.51
N GLU A 220 19.61 9.29 4.45
CA GLU A 220 19.21 9.75 3.12
C GLU A 220 17.75 10.20 3.10
N VAL A 221 16.87 9.46 3.77
CA VAL A 221 15.45 9.81 3.91
C VAL A 221 15.28 11.03 4.81
N VAL A 222 16.03 11.10 5.92
CA VAL A 222 16.05 12.29 6.79
C VAL A 222 16.43 13.53 5.99
N LYS A 223 17.52 13.46 5.21
CA LYS A 223 17.97 14.58 4.39
C LYS A 223 16.87 15.05 3.44
N LEU A 224 16.19 14.11 2.76
CA LEU A 224 15.08 14.44 1.88
C LEU A 224 13.92 15.08 2.64
N LEU A 225 13.48 14.50 3.77
CA LEU A 225 12.29 14.98 4.47
C LEU A 225 12.49 16.31 5.19
N VAL A 226 13.71 16.61 5.64
CA VAL A 226 14.04 17.91 6.26
C VAL A 226 13.77 19.05 5.29
N ASP A 227 14.13 18.90 4.01
CA ASP A 227 13.91 19.92 2.98
C ASP A 227 12.43 20.26 2.76
N PHE A 228 11.52 19.32 3.05
CA PHE A 228 10.07 19.50 2.88
C PHE A 228 9.33 19.87 4.17
N CYS A 229 10.01 19.83 5.31
CA CYS A 229 9.45 20.20 6.62
C CYS A 229 9.54 21.71 6.85
N SER A 230 8.49 22.31 7.42
CA SER A 230 8.53 23.72 7.83
C SER A 230 9.53 23.96 8.98
N SER A 231 10.18 25.12 9.02
CA SER A 231 11.13 25.47 10.10
C SER A 231 10.49 25.39 11.49
N ALA A 232 9.21 25.76 11.62
CA ALA A 232 8.48 25.71 12.88
C ALA A 232 8.28 24.27 13.38
N GLU A 233 7.82 23.37 12.50
CA GLU A 233 7.62 21.95 12.86
C GLU A 233 8.96 21.25 13.11
N LEU A 234 9.99 21.56 12.33
CA LEU A 234 11.32 21.00 12.52
C LEU A 234 11.88 21.37 13.90
N ARG A 235 11.75 22.63 14.34
CA ARG A 235 12.17 23.08 15.68
C ARG A 235 11.38 22.40 16.79
N ALA A 236 10.06 22.28 16.63
CA ALA A 236 9.20 21.65 17.64
C ALA A 236 9.55 20.16 17.82
N ALA A 237 9.85 19.46 16.73
CA ALA A 237 10.18 18.04 16.75
C ALA A 237 11.65 17.77 17.12
N TYR A 238 12.57 18.73 16.87
CA TYR A 238 14.02 18.56 16.99
C TYR A 238 14.47 17.93 18.32
N PRO A 239 14.06 18.42 19.51
CA PRO A 239 14.53 17.85 20.78
C PRO A 239 14.20 16.37 20.92
N SER A 240 13.01 15.97 20.47
CA SER A 240 12.53 14.59 20.54
C SER A 240 13.16 13.66 19.50
N MET A 241 13.69 14.22 18.41
CA MET A 241 14.37 13.46 17.35
C MET A 241 15.84 13.24 17.67
N THR A 242 16.47 14.14 18.43
CA THR A 242 17.89 14.03 18.78
C THR A 242 18.18 13.10 19.96
N THR A 243 17.19 12.80 20.80
CA THR A 243 17.34 11.91 21.96
C THR A 243 17.60 10.47 21.54
N GLY A 244 18.83 9.99 21.74
CA GLY A 244 19.22 8.60 21.46
C GLY A 244 19.40 8.24 19.98
N CYS A 245 19.40 9.23 19.08
CA CYS A 245 19.62 8.99 17.65
C CYS A 245 21.12 8.99 17.27
N ASN A 246 21.41 8.48 16.07
CA ASN A 246 22.75 8.43 15.51
C ASN A 246 23.41 9.82 15.42
N ALA A 247 24.68 9.95 15.84
CA ALA A 247 25.42 11.21 15.83
C ALA A 247 25.46 11.90 14.46
N LYS A 248 25.49 11.14 13.36
CA LYS A 248 25.47 11.69 12.00
C LYS A 248 24.11 12.34 11.67
N ILE A 249 23.01 11.73 12.13
CA ILE A 249 21.66 12.26 11.93
C ILE A 249 21.43 13.48 12.82
N ALA A 250 21.86 13.43 14.09
CA ALA A 250 21.81 14.57 15.00
C ALA A 250 22.57 15.78 14.42
N GLU A 251 23.77 15.56 13.89
CA GLU A 251 24.58 16.61 13.28
C GLU A 251 23.94 17.18 11.99
N LEU A 252 23.35 16.33 11.15
CA LEU A 252 22.58 16.77 9.99
C LEU A 252 21.41 17.67 10.41
N LEU A 253 20.61 17.23 11.39
CA LEU A 253 19.49 18.01 11.91
C LEU A 253 19.96 19.34 12.50
N ARG A 254 21.00 19.32 13.34
CA ARG A 254 21.58 20.52 13.97
C ARG A 254 21.99 21.55 12.93
N LYS A 255 22.81 21.14 11.94
CA LYS A 255 23.26 22.03 10.84
C LYS A 255 22.09 22.63 10.07
N THR A 256 21.05 21.84 9.80
CA THR A 256 19.88 22.34 9.06
C THR A 256 19.04 23.33 9.87
N VAL A 257 18.84 23.09 11.16
CA VAL A 257 18.10 23.99 12.05
C VAL A 257 18.85 25.32 12.22
N GLU A 258 20.15 25.26 12.51
CA GLU A 258 20.99 26.46 12.66
C GLU A 258 21.06 27.26 11.35
N GLY A 259 21.27 26.58 10.22
CA GLY A 259 21.31 27.22 8.90
C GLY A 259 20.02 27.97 8.57
N ARG A 260 18.85 27.38 8.84
CA ARG A 260 17.56 28.03 8.60
C ARG A 260 17.31 29.21 9.54
N GLU A 261 17.72 29.12 10.81
CA GLU A 261 17.60 30.23 11.74
C GLU A 261 18.45 31.44 11.31
N VAL A 262 19.67 31.19 10.83
CA VAL A 262 20.53 32.23 10.27
C VAL A 262 19.86 32.84 9.03
N GLU A 263 19.38 32.04 8.08
CA GLU A 263 18.69 32.55 6.90
C GLU A 263 17.45 33.38 7.21
N GLU A 264 16.62 32.96 8.18
CA GLU A 264 15.44 33.70 8.61
C GLU A 264 15.81 35.06 9.22
N LYS A 265 16.84 35.10 10.09
CA LYS A 265 17.36 36.35 10.67
C LYS A 265 17.89 37.29 9.59
N TRP A 266 18.73 36.79 8.67
CA TRP A 266 19.28 37.61 7.57
C TRP A 266 18.21 38.03 6.55
N GLY A 267 17.21 37.19 6.30
CA GLY A 267 16.05 37.51 5.48
C GLY A 267 15.26 38.68 6.06
N TYR A 268 15.04 38.67 7.38
CA TYR A 268 14.42 39.78 8.11
C TYR A 268 15.23 41.08 7.95
N PHE A 269 16.56 41.04 8.15
CA PHE A 269 17.42 42.20 7.94
C PHE A 269 17.39 42.73 6.49
N ARG A 270 17.42 41.85 5.48
CA ARG A 270 17.32 42.26 4.07
C ARG A 270 15.97 42.89 3.74
N ALA A 271 14.88 42.36 4.29
CA ALA A 271 13.54 42.93 4.11
C ALA A 271 13.43 44.32 4.76
N GLN A 272 13.96 44.49 5.98
CA GLN A 272 14.05 45.77 6.66
C GLN A 272 14.89 46.78 5.88
N HIS A 273 16.08 46.39 5.40
CA HIS A 273 16.93 47.24 4.56
C HIS A 273 16.24 47.66 3.27
N LYS A 274 15.58 46.74 2.55
CA LYS A 274 14.82 47.05 1.34
C LYS A 274 13.65 48.00 1.61
N THR A 275 13.04 47.90 2.79
CA THR A 275 11.96 48.79 3.22
C THR A 275 12.50 50.19 3.54
N LEU A 276 13.64 50.27 4.23
CA LEU A 276 14.37 51.50 4.51
C LEU A 276 14.81 52.22 3.22
N GLU A 277 15.35 51.50 2.24
CA GLU A 277 15.72 52.05 0.94
C GLU A 277 14.50 52.56 0.15
N ARG A 278 13.36 51.85 0.23
CA ARG A 278 12.08 52.34 -0.34
C ARG A 278 11.59 53.60 0.36
N MET A 279 11.72 53.69 1.69
CA MET A 279 11.36 54.90 2.44
C MET A 279 12.28 56.07 2.07
N LYS A 280 13.59 55.85 1.93
CA LYS A 280 14.54 56.88 1.47
C LYS A 280 14.21 57.36 0.06
N ALA A 281 13.99 56.44 -0.88
CA ALA A 281 13.60 56.78 -2.26
C ALA A 281 12.27 57.55 -2.34
N SER A 282 11.30 57.24 -1.46
CA SER A 282 10.05 57.99 -1.33
C SER A 282 10.30 59.40 -0.76
N ARG A 283 11.19 59.53 0.22
CA ARG A 283 11.56 60.79 0.86
C ARG A 283 12.35 61.73 -0.08
N ASP A 284 13.18 61.15 -0.95
CA ASP A 284 13.90 61.87 -2.01
C ASP A 284 12.93 62.32 -3.12
N PHE A 285 11.84 61.59 -3.35
CA PHE A 285 10.75 62.00 -4.23
C PHE A 285 9.95 63.16 -3.65
N THR A 286 9.64 63.15 -2.34
CA THR A 286 8.92 64.24 -1.67
C THR A 286 9.78 65.49 -1.52
N THR A 287 11.08 65.36 -1.23
CA THR A 287 11.99 66.53 -1.13
C THR A 287 12.26 67.21 -2.47
N ASN A 288 12.12 66.50 -3.60
CA ASN A 288 12.13 67.12 -4.94
C ASN A 288 10.79 67.76 -5.34
N GLN A 289 9.69 67.46 -4.67
CA GLN A 289 8.41 68.16 -4.83
C GLN A 289 8.20 69.28 -3.81
N ASP A 290 8.86 69.22 -2.65
CA ASP A 290 8.76 70.21 -1.55
C ASP A 290 9.72 71.40 -1.68
N LYS A 291 9.86 71.96 -2.89
CA LYS A 291 10.08 73.41 -3.03
C LYS A 291 8.77 74.21 -3.01
N SER A 292 7.64 73.55 -2.83
CA SER A 292 6.39 74.20 -2.48
C SER A 292 5.52 73.25 -1.66
N VAL A 293 5.44 73.46 -0.35
CA VAL A 293 4.21 73.49 0.46
C VAL A 293 4.55 73.18 1.93
N SER A 294 3.89 73.94 2.80
CA SER A 294 4.14 74.14 4.22
C SER A 294 4.01 72.88 5.08
N PHE A 295 4.98 72.75 5.99
CA PHE A 295 4.96 72.09 7.30
C PHE A 295 3.56 72.11 7.95
N CYS A 296 2.96 70.94 8.20
CA CYS A 296 2.16 70.65 9.40
C CYS A 296 1.63 69.20 9.43
N GLY A 297 1.98 68.48 10.49
CA GLY A 297 1.10 67.48 11.12
C GLY A 297 1.24 66.03 10.67
N LEU A 298 1.96 65.23 11.46
CA LEU A 298 1.43 64.04 12.19
C LEU A 298 2.57 63.12 12.65
N LEU A 299 3.16 63.47 13.79
CA LEU A 299 3.84 62.53 14.70
C LEU A 299 2.92 62.32 15.89
N ARG A 300 2.03 61.31 15.86
CA ARG A 300 1.44 60.68 17.05
C ARG A 300 0.92 59.28 16.72
N SER A 301 1.76 58.27 16.99
CA SER A 301 1.42 57.04 17.75
C SER A 301 2.43 55.94 17.42
N TRP A 302 3.49 55.85 18.23
CA TRP A 302 4.15 54.61 18.60
C TRP A 302 4.15 54.56 20.13
#